data_AF-A0A1F4V9A4-F1
#
_entry.id   AF-A0A1F4V9A4-F1
#
_cell.length_a   1.000
_cell.length_b   1.000
_cell.length_c   1.000
_cell.angle_alpha   90.00
_cell.angle_beta   90.00
_cell.angle_gamma   90.00
#
_symmetry.space_group_name_H-M   'P 1'
#
loop_
_entity.id
_entity.type
_entity.pdbx_description
1 polymer ?
#
loop_
_entity_poly.entity_id
_entity_poly.type
_entity_poly.pdbx_seq_one_letter_code
_entity_poly.pdbx_strand_id
1 'polypeptide(L)'
;MRKLLAGAAAGALMLASLASTAFAAPNTLNWGTEVNPGECDKVGSPVVNVTQKVVNDVDSGEGGNYWAFDEYNKHIQVWKSSTQGEYCADVKYVGQFDSQSGQTSPGAGGTLDGDEDGTFEGGFRATITGTLKSTPDWKTKGSVGLFDYNCDLSGTCPGYVSWVARYFDSGYGFSYDWWGWIYHAGNNGSWVNSSDGNSGDIF
;
A
#
# COMPACT_ATOMS: atom_id res chain seq x y z
N MET A 1 -40.24 73.10 -6.09
CA MET A 1 -38.79 72.84 -6.22
C MET A 1 -38.10 73.10 -4.89
N ARG A 2 -37.72 72.05 -4.16
CA ARG A 2 -36.52 71.92 -3.31
C ARG A 2 -36.67 70.61 -2.51
N LYS A 3 -35.66 69.75 -2.65
CA LYS A 3 -35.47 68.46 -1.97
C LYS A 3 -35.15 68.66 -0.49
N LEU A 4 -35.42 67.67 0.38
CA LEU A 4 -34.48 67.11 1.38
C LEU A 4 -35.13 65.96 2.22
N LEU A 5 -34.49 64.77 2.10
CA LEU A 5 -34.14 63.69 3.06
C LEU A 5 -35.20 63.14 4.03
N ALA A 6 -35.60 61.86 4.00
CA ALA A 6 -34.87 60.57 4.20
C ALA A 6 -34.82 60.10 5.67
N GLY A 7 -35.25 58.85 5.89
CA GLY A 7 -35.18 58.14 7.16
C GLY A 7 -35.78 56.73 7.07
N ALA A 8 -35.15 55.86 6.27
CA ALA A 8 -35.43 54.42 6.24
C ALA A 8 -34.46 53.71 7.20
N ALA A 9 -34.99 52.87 8.10
CA ALA A 9 -34.19 51.93 8.87
C ALA A 9 -34.49 50.52 8.34
N ALA A 10 -33.69 50.07 7.37
CA ALA A 10 -33.65 48.67 6.95
C ALA A 10 -32.64 47.94 7.84
N GLY A 11 -33.14 47.10 8.75
CA GLY A 11 -32.30 46.19 9.54
C GLY A 11 -31.82 45.05 8.66
N ALA A 12 -30.52 45.01 8.34
CA ALA A 12 -29.90 43.88 7.68
C ALA A 12 -29.65 42.76 8.70
N LEU A 13 -30.38 41.66 8.59
CA LEU A 13 -30.01 40.40 9.25
C LEU A 13 -28.77 39.83 8.54
N MET A 14 -27.61 39.91 9.19
CA MET A 14 -26.43 39.16 8.78
C MET A 14 -26.59 37.70 9.24
N LEU A 15 -26.96 36.80 8.33
CA LEU A 15 -26.78 35.37 8.54
C LEU A 15 -25.28 35.06 8.44
N ALA A 16 -24.63 34.88 9.59
CA ALA A 16 -23.30 34.30 9.65
C ALA A 16 -23.40 32.82 9.23
N SER A 17 -22.99 32.51 8.00
CA SER A 17 -22.76 31.15 7.55
C SER A 17 -21.55 30.59 8.28
N LEU A 18 -21.79 29.84 9.36
CA LEU A 18 -20.77 29.00 9.99
C LEU A 18 -20.41 27.91 8.96
N ALA A 19 -19.32 28.13 8.22
CA ALA A 19 -18.71 27.07 7.43
C ALA A 19 -18.23 25.99 8.40
N SER A 20 -18.97 24.89 8.48
CA SER A 20 -18.50 23.69 9.16
C SER A 20 -17.31 23.17 8.37
N THR A 21 -16.10 23.31 8.91
CA THR A 21 -14.93 22.59 8.40
C THR A 21 -15.20 21.11 8.62
N ALA A 22 -15.74 20.44 7.60
CA ALA A 22 -15.82 19.00 7.58
C ALA A 22 -14.38 18.47 7.48
N PHE A 23 -13.83 18.04 8.61
CA PHE A 23 -12.62 17.22 8.58
C PHE A 23 -12.99 15.92 7.86
N ALA A 24 -12.32 15.64 6.73
CA ALA A 24 -12.45 14.34 6.08
C ALA A 24 -12.13 13.26 7.13
N ALA A 25 -12.97 12.23 7.23
CA ALA A 25 -12.66 11.11 8.11
C ALA A 25 -11.33 10.50 7.65
N PRO A 26 -10.45 10.08 8.59
CA PRO A 26 -9.22 9.41 8.22
C PRO A 26 -9.56 8.18 7.37
N ASN A 27 -8.81 7.99 6.27
CA ASN A 27 -8.92 6.76 5.48
C ASN A 27 -8.53 5.58 6.38
N THR A 28 -9.29 4.51 6.32
CA THR A 28 -9.02 3.31 7.11
C THR A 28 -8.95 2.09 6.20
N LEU A 29 -8.01 1.20 6.49
CA LEU A 29 -7.88 -0.08 5.84
C LEU A 29 -7.70 -1.14 6.92
N ASN A 30 -8.61 -2.11 6.99
CA ASN A 30 -8.53 -3.20 7.97
C ASN A 30 -7.59 -4.32 7.49
N TRP A 31 -6.41 -3.96 6.98
CA TRP A 31 -5.47 -4.87 6.34
C TRP A 31 -5.06 -6.02 7.27
N GLY A 32 -4.97 -5.80 8.58
CA GLY A 32 -4.61 -6.84 9.54
C GLY A 32 -5.65 -7.96 9.68
N THR A 33 -6.92 -7.67 9.39
CA THR A 33 -7.99 -8.68 9.34
C THR A 33 -7.89 -9.48 8.04
N GLU A 34 -7.61 -8.79 6.93
CA GLU A 34 -7.51 -9.41 5.61
C GLU A 34 -6.24 -10.26 5.45
N VAL A 35 -5.09 -9.74 5.88
CA VAL A 35 -3.81 -10.46 5.87
C VAL A 35 -3.68 -11.21 7.20
N ASN A 36 -4.57 -12.19 7.37
CA ASN A 36 -4.62 -13.05 8.53
C ASN A 36 -4.43 -14.51 8.11
N PRO A 37 -3.48 -15.25 8.71
CA PRO A 37 -3.31 -16.67 8.41
C PRO A 37 -4.57 -17.52 8.59
N GLY A 38 -5.55 -17.09 9.39
CA GLY A 38 -6.84 -17.76 9.57
C GLY A 38 -7.72 -17.78 8.32
N GLU A 39 -7.46 -16.87 7.39
CA GLU A 39 -8.17 -16.73 6.13
C GLU A 39 -7.63 -17.66 5.02
N CYS A 40 -6.54 -18.37 5.29
CA CYS A 40 -6.03 -19.43 4.44
C CYS A 40 -6.69 -20.77 4.79
N ASP A 41 -7.13 -21.54 3.78
CA ASP A 41 -7.47 -22.97 3.95
C ASP A 41 -6.20 -23.82 4.10
N LYS A 42 -5.47 -23.56 5.18
CA LYS A 42 -4.12 -24.09 5.42
C LYS A 42 -4.16 -25.46 6.09
N VAL A 43 -3.20 -26.30 5.70
CA VAL A 43 -2.94 -27.59 6.35
C VAL A 43 -1.60 -27.54 7.08
N GLY A 44 -1.65 -27.78 8.40
CA GLY A 44 -0.47 -27.91 9.24
C GLY A 44 0.30 -26.60 9.48
N SER A 45 1.62 -26.72 9.64
CA SER A 45 2.52 -25.58 9.89
C SER A 45 2.99 -24.92 8.58
N PRO A 46 3.41 -23.64 8.60
CA PRO A 46 3.94 -22.98 7.41
C PRO A 46 5.15 -23.75 6.84
N VAL A 47 5.14 -23.94 5.53
CA VAL A 47 6.26 -24.48 4.75
C VAL A 47 7.31 -23.40 4.45
N VAL A 48 6.91 -22.13 4.46
CA VAL A 48 7.77 -20.95 4.45
C VAL A 48 7.30 -20.00 5.56
N ASN A 49 8.22 -19.44 6.33
CA ASN A 49 7.97 -18.42 7.35
C ASN A 49 9.23 -17.55 7.51
N VAL A 50 9.38 -16.56 6.62
CA VAL A 50 10.61 -15.77 6.51
C VAL A 50 10.34 -14.28 6.56
N THR A 51 11.36 -13.51 6.93
CA THR A 51 11.36 -12.05 6.76
C THR A 51 12.35 -11.64 5.69
N GLN A 52 11.98 -10.68 4.86
CA GLN A 52 12.81 -10.08 3.82
C GLN A 52 12.81 -8.57 4.04
N LYS A 53 13.99 -7.94 4.07
CA LYS A 53 14.10 -6.48 4.05
C LYS A 53 14.31 -6.04 2.60
N VAL A 54 13.57 -5.04 2.15
CA VAL A 54 13.68 -4.44 0.81
C VAL A 54 13.96 -2.94 0.96
N VAL A 55 14.80 -2.42 0.07
CA VAL A 55 15.11 -0.99 -0.08
C VAL A 55 15.10 -0.61 -1.56
N ASN A 56 14.89 0.68 -1.84
CA ASN A 56 14.83 1.25 -3.20
C ASN A 56 13.83 0.50 -4.11
N ASP A 57 12.67 0.15 -3.56
CA ASP A 57 11.53 -0.32 -4.35
C ASP A 57 10.75 0.92 -4.81
N VAL A 58 10.24 0.95 -6.04
CA VAL A 58 9.51 2.14 -6.53
C VAL A 58 8.00 1.88 -6.43
N ASP A 59 7.28 2.85 -5.88
CA ASP A 59 5.83 2.73 -5.70
C ASP A 59 5.04 3.47 -6.78
N SER A 60 3.90 2.88 -7.16
CA SER A 60 3.02 3.35 -8.23
C SER A 60 1.76 4.02 -7.68
N GLY A 61 1.29 5.05 -8.37
CA GLY A 61 0.03 5.75 -8.08
C GLY A 61 -1.07 5.44 -9.10
N GLU A 62 -2.28 5.92 -8.83
CA GLU A 62 -3.46 5.72 -9.69
C GLU A 62 -3.34 6.38 -11.07
N GLY A 63 -2.50 7.41 -11.18
CA GLY A 63 -2.24 8.13 -12.43
C GLY A 63 -1.38 7.35 -13.43
N GLY A 64 -0.97 6.12 -13.13
CA GLY A 64 0.02 5.37 -13.92
C GLY A 64 1.43 5.94 -13.79
N ASN A 65 1.68 6.66 -12.69
CA ASN A 65 2.94 7.28 -12.34
C ASN A 65 3.66 6.49 -11.24
N TYR A 66 4.96 6.79 -11.08
CA TYR A 66 5.75 6.36 -9.93
C TYR A 66 6.03 7.59 -9.06
N TRP A 67 5.82 7.48 -7.75
CA TRP A 67 5.74 8.67 -6.88
C TRP A 67 6.66 8.63 -5.66
N ALA A 68 7.08 7.45 -5.22
CA ALA A 68 7.94 7.28 -4.05
C ALA A 68 8.92 6.12 -4.19
N PHE A 69 9.94 6.12 -3.34
CA PHE A 69 10.76 4.95 -3.05
C PHE A 69 10.42 4.37 -1.68
N ASP A 70 10.21 3.06 -1.64
CA ASP A 70 9.86 2.34 -0.42
C ASP A 70 11.07 1.61 0.19
N GLU A 71 11.05 1.58 1.52
CA GLU A 71 11.87 0.71 2.34
C GLU A 71 10.96 -0.05 3.33
N TYR A 72 10.96 -1.39 3.27
CA TYR A 72 10.03 -2.19 4.07
C TYR A 72 10.57 -3.54 4.51
N ASN A 73 9.99 -4.04 5.60
CA ASN A 73 10.08 -5.43 5.99
C ASN A 73 8.86 -6.19 5.47
N LYS A 74 9.12 -7.26 4.73
CA LYS A 74 8.13 -8.22 4.29
C LYS A 74 8.18 -9.46 5.18
N HIS A 75 7.07 -9.84 5.80
CA HIS A 75 6.90 -11.13 6.47
C HIS A 75 6.12 -12.06 5.54
N ILE A 76 6.77 -13.13 5.09
CA ILE A 76 6.23 -14.10 4.13
C ILE A 76 5.92 -15.38 4.86
N GLN A 77 4.66 -15.79 4.82
CA GLN A 77 4.24 -17.09 5.29
C GLN A 77 3.52 -17.85 4.17
N VAL A 78 3.87 -19.12 3.98
CA VAL A 78 3.24 -19.99 2.99
C VAL A 78 2.85 -21.29 3.66
N TRP A 79 1.64 -21.78 3.38
CA TRP A 79 1.13 -23.07 3.82
C TRP A 79 0.72 -23.90 2.62
N LYS A 80 0.76 -25.23 2.78
CA LYS A 80 0.00 -26.10 1.89
C LYS A 80 -1.49 -25.85 2.10
N SER A 81 -2.26 -25.88 1.03
CA SER A 81 -3.72 -25.91 1.11
C SER A 81 -4.24 -27.35 1.28
N SER A 82 -5.56 -27.51 1.35
CA SER A 82 -6.23 -28.81 1.26
C SER A 82 -6.14 -29.43 -0.15
N THR A 83 -5.89 -28.61 -1.19
CA THR A 83 -5.74 -29.03 -2.58
C THR A 83 -4.28 -29.36 -2.90
N GLN A 84 -4.06 -30.53 -3.51
CA GLN A 84 -2.71 -30.95 -3.87
C GLN A 84 -2.08 -30.00 -4.90
N GLY A 85 -0.87 -29.53 -4.60
CA GLY A 85 -0.13 -28.62 -5.47
C GLY A 85 -0.55 -27.15 -5.33
N GLU A 86 -1.43 -26.84 -4.38
CA GLU A 86 -1.88 -25.48 -4.09
C GLU A 86 -1.42 -25.05 -2.70
N TYR A 87 -1.05 -23.77 -2.59
CA TYR A 87 -0.49 -23.16 -1.41
C TYR A 87 -1.13 -21.81 -1.16
N CYS A 88 -1.40 -21.49 0.10
CA CYS A 88 -1.82 -20.15 0.49
C CYS A 88 -0.61 -19.36 0.99
N ALA A 89 -0.46 -18.14 0.50
CA ALA A 89 0.54 -17.18 0.94
C ALA A 89 -0.14 -16.02 1.68
N ASP A 90 0.39 -15.68 2.85
CA ASP A 90 0.08 -14.48 3.62
C ASP A 90 1.37 -13.64 3.68
N VAL A 91 1.31 -12.42 3.15
CA VAL A 91 2.49 -11.58 3.02
C VAL A 91 2.20 -10.19 3.56
N LYS A 92 2.87 -9.83 4.66
CA LYS A 92 2.69 -8.55 5.36
C LYS A 92 3.85 -7.62 5.10
N TYR A 93 3.54 -6.34 4.94
CA TYR A 93 4.48 -5.27 4.69
C TYR A 93 4.35 -4.24 5.80
N VAL A 94 5.48 -3.82 6.34
CA VAL A 94 5.57 -2.65 7.23
C VAL A 94 6.83 -1.88 6.83
N GLY A 95 6.66 -0.61 6.49
CA GLY A 95 7.74 0.17 5.91
C GLY A 95 7.54 1.68 5.98
N GLN A 96 8.42 2.35 5.26
CA GLN A 96 8.46 3.78 5.05
C GLN A 96 8.56 4.04 3.56
N PHE A 97 8.10 5.21 3.13
CA PHE A 97 8.20 5.69 1.77
C PHE A 97 8.80 7.09 1.77
N ASP A 98 9.57 7.38 0.73
CA ASP A 98 10.23 8.66 0.43
C ASP A 98 9.63 9.23 -0.86
N SER A 99 8.81 10.26 -0.72
CA SER A 99 8.09 10.90 -1.81
C SER A 99 9.04 11.69 -2.73
N GLN A 100 8.79 11.65 -4.04
CA GLN A 100 9.74 12.25 -4.99
C GLN A 100 9.19 13.57 -5.55
N SER A 101 9.95 14.64 -5.33
CA SER A 101 9.63 15.99 -5.81
C SER A 101 9.33 16.02 -7.30
N GLY A 102 8.24 16.71 -7.66
CA GLY A 102 7.78 16.86 -9.04
C GLY A 102 7.01 15.66 -9.59
N GLN A 103 6.85 14.57 -8.82
CA GLN A 103 5.95 13.48 -9.20
C GLN A 103 4.49 13.83 -8.91
N THR A 104 3.58 13.17 -9.61
CA THR A 104 2.14 13.22 -9.29
C THR A 104 1.89 12.47 -7.98
N SER A 105 1.02 13.02 -7.12
CA SER A 105 0.59 12.36 -5.89
C SER A 105 -0.08 11.00 -6.16
N PRO A 106 -0.06 10.05 -5.21
CA PRO A 106 -0.54 8.69 -5.48
C PRO A 106 -2.04 8.59 -5.83
N GLY A 107 -2.88 9.44 -5.25
CA GLY A 107 -4.31 9.58 -5.59
C GLY A 107 -4.58 10.56 -6.74
N ALA A 108 -3.54 11.02 -7.43
CA ALA A 108 -3.60 11.93 -8.58
C ALA A 108 -4.28 13.29 -8.32
N GLY A 109 -4.24 13.78 -7.08
CA GLY A 109 -4.76 15.09 -6.68
C GLY A 109 -3.80 16.27 -6.88
N GLY A 110 -2.49 16.02 -7.00
CA GLY A 110 -1.50 17.10 -7.02
C GLY A 110 -0.10 16.70 -7.50
N THR A 111 0.85 17.62 -7.31
CA THR A 111 2.28 17.42 -7.54
C THR A 111 2.98 17.50 -6.20
N LEU A 112 3.81 16.50 -5.91
CA LEU A 112 4.56 16.38 -4.66
C LEU A 112 5.72 17.38 -4.64
N ASP A 113 5.97 17.97 -3.47
CA ASP A 113 7.17 18.77 -3.24
C ASP A 113 8.37 17.91 -2.81
N GLY A 114 8.13 16.68 -2.36
CA GLY A 114 9.13 15.70 -1.95
C GLY A 114 9.36 15.64 -0.43
N ASP A 115 8.60 16.40 0.36
CA ASP A 115 8.64 16.34 1.83
C ASP A 115 7.46 15.51 2.39
N GLU A 116 6.62 14.91 1.54
CA GLU A 116 5.42 14.16 1.92
C GLU A 116 5.68 12.71 2.37
N ASP A 117 6.80 12.49 3.05
CA ASP A 117 7.27 11.17 3.48
C ASP A 117 6.43 10.58 4.62
N GLY A 118 6.53 9.26 4.77
CA GLY A 118 5.71 8.60 5.78
C GLY A 118 5.98 7.14 6.00
N THR A 119 5.01 6.50 6.64
CA THR A 119 4.97 5.07 6.90
C THR A 119 3.85 4.42 6.12
N PHE A 120 4.00 3.16 5.78
CA PHE A 120 2.93 2.38 5.22
C PHE A 120 2.89 0.97 5.79
N GLU A 121 1.72 0.37 5.70
CA GLU A 121 1.46 -0.98 6.14
C GLU A 121 0.37 -1.62 5.27
N GLY A 122 0.42 -2.94 5.17
CA GLY A 122 -0.49 -3.67 4.30
C GLY A 122 0.03 -5.03 3.94
N GLY A 123 -0.43 -5.54 2.81
CA GLY A 123 0.00 -6.82 2.30
C GLY A 123 -1.03 -7.49 1.42
N PHE A 124 -0.90 -8.80 1.30
CA PHE A 124 -1.78 -9.58 0.46
C PHE A 124 -1.94 -11.02 0.95
N ARG A 125 -3.05 -11.61 0.53
CA ARG A 125 -3.27 -13.06 0.46
C ARG A 125 -3.19 -13.50 -0.99
N ALA A 126 -2.57 -14.64 -1.23
CA ALA A 126 -2.46 -15.19 -2.58
C ALA A 126 -2.50 -16.71 -2.59
N THR A 127 -3.06 -17.24 -3.66
CA THR A 127 -3.02 -18.65 -4.02
C THR A 127 -1.86 -18.90 -4.99
N ILE A 128 -1.02 -19.87 -4.65
CA ILE A 128 0.10 -20.33 -5.49
C ILE A 128 -0.18 -21.77 -5.90
N THR A 129 -0.13 -22.05 -7.20
CA THR A 129 -0.20 -23.41 -7.73
C THR A 129 1.15 -23.82 -8.29
N GLY A 130 1.58 -25.05 -8.02
CA GLY A 130 2.84 -25.57 -8.56
C GLY A 130 3.56 -26.54 -7.63
N THR A 131 4.87 -26.65 -7.83
CA THR A 131 5.72 -27.58 -7.08
C THR A 131 6.70 -26.79 -6.22
N LEU A 132 6.70 -27.04 -4.91
CA LEU A 132 7.76 -26.56 -4.04
C LEU A 132 9.07 -27.25 -4.38
N LYS A 133 10.14 -26.47 -4.45
CA LYS A 133 11.50 -26.98 -4.57
C LYS A 133 11.80 -27.91 -3.40
N SER A 134 12.35 -29.08 -3.69
CA SER A 134 12.85 -30.00 -2.65
C SER A 134 14.02 -29.38 -1.88
N THR A 135 14.79 -28.51 -2.54
CA THR A 135 15.85 -27.67 -1.95
C THR A 135 15.64 -26.22 -2.41
N PRO A 136 14.91 -25.40 -1.64
CA PRO A 136 14.70 -23.99 -1.99
C PRO A 136 16.00 -23.18 -2.00
N ASP A 137 16.03 -22.12 -2.80
CA ASP A 137 17.20 -21.23 -2.93
C ASP A 137 17.43 -20.43 -1.64
N TRP A 138 16.34 -20.16 -0.92
CA TRP A 138 16.34 -19.45 0.36
C TRP A 138 15.94 -20.40 1.49
N LYS A 139 16.43 -20.11 2.69
CA LYS A 139 15.94 -20.80 3.88
C LYS A 139 14.43 -20.59 4.03
N THR A 140 13.75 -21.55 4.64
CA THR A 140 12.31 -21.52 4.84
C THR A 140 11.88 -20.88 6.16
N LYS A 141 12.84 -20.49 7.03
CA LYS A 141 12.56 -19.87 8.34
C LYS A 141 13.52 -18.71 8.66
N GLY A 142 12.99 -17.64 9.25
CA GLY A 142 13.76 -16.47 9.69
C GLY A 142 14.15 -15.52 8.56
N SER A 143 15.11 -14.61 8.78
CA SER A 143 15.42 -13.54 7.81
C SER A 143 16.22 -13.98 6.58
N VAL A 144 15.71 -13.81 5.36
CA VAL A 144 16.42 -14.11 4.11
C VAL A 144 17.38 -13.01 3.65
N GLY A 145 17.50 -11.91 4.40
CA GLY A 145 18.45 -10.83 4.15
C GLY A 145 17.81 -9.52 3.68
N LEU A 146 18.67 -8.60 3.27
CA LEU A 146 18.34 -7.30 2.68
C LEU A 146 18.55 -7.37 1.17
N PHE A 147 17.58 -6.84 0.44
CA PHE A 147 17.56 -6.79 -1.01
C PHE A 147 17.38 -5.34 -1.45
N ASP A 148 18.33 -4.86 -2.25
CA ASP A 148 18.22 -3.58 -2.93
C ASP A 148 17.58 -3.85 -4.30
N TYR A 149 16.35 -3.36 -4.51
CA TYR A 149 15.67 -3.53 -5.79
C TYR A 149 16.19 -2.55 -6.85
N ASN A 150 16.92 -1.52 -6.43
CA ASN A 150 17.58 -0.52 -7.25
C ASN A 150 16.63 0.05 -8.32
N CYS A 151 15.38 0.30 -7.94
CA CYS A 151 14.38 0.84 -8.85
C CYS A 151 14.67 2.30 -9.20
N ASP A 152 14.15 2.74 -10.35
CA ASP A 152 14.08 4.15 -10.73
C ASP A 152 12.63 4.61 -10.94
N LEU A 153 12.42 5.92 -11.11
CA LEU A 153 11.11 6.53 -11.35
C LEU A 153 10.50 6.23 -12.73
N SER A 154 11.12 5.35 -13.52
CA SER A 154 10.52 4.78 -14.73
C SER A 154 9.90 3.41 -14.49
N GLY A 155 10.00 2.86 -13.26
CA GLY A 155 9.55 1.51 -12.93
C GLY A 155 10.61 0.43 -13.21
N THR A 156 11.84 0.82 -13.55
CA THR A 156 12.89 -0.15 -13.89
C THR A 156 13.61 -0.60 -12.63
N CYS A 157 13.44 -1.87 -12.25
CA CYS A 157 13.99 -2.47 -11.02
C CYS A 157 14.98 -3.61 -11.31
N PRO A 158 16.24 -3.32 -11.73
CA PRO A 158 17.23 -4.34 -12.07
C PRO A 158 17.64 -5.24 -10.89
N GLY A 159 17.45 -4.79 -9.65
CA GLY A 159 17.73 -5.55 -8.43
C GLY A 159 16.56 -6.39 -7.93
N TYR A 160 15.38 -6.30 -8.58
CA TYR A 160 14.18 -7.02 -8.14
C TYR A 160 14.40 -8.53 -8.05
N VAL A 161 13.86 -9.13 -6.98
CA VAL A 161 13.86 -10.57 -6.78
C VAL A 161 12.46 -11.10 -6.50
N SER A 162 11.99 -12.02 -7.34
CA SER A 162 10.77 -12.80 -7.05
C SER A 162 11.04 -13.80 -5.94
N TRP A 163 10.45 -13.58 -4.75
CA TRP A 163 10.53 -14.50 -3.63
C TRP A 163 9.85 -15.85 -3.94
N VAL A 164 8.78 -15.86 -4.74
CA VAL A 164 8.06 -17.08 -5.12
C VAL A 164 9.00 -18.02 -5.89
N ALA A 165 9.76 -17.48 -6.84
CA ALA A 165 10.74 -18.24 -7.61
C ALA A 165 11.88 -18.84 -6.76
N ARG A 166 12.08 -18.38 -5.52
CA ARG A 166 13.07 -18.94 -4.59
C ARG A 166 12.58 -20.21 -3.90
N TYR A 167 11.27 -20.42 -3.83
CA TYR A 167 10.64 -21.56 -3.17
C TYR A 167 9.94 -22.53 -4.12
N PHE A 168 9.53 -22.09 -5.30
CA PHE A 168 8.78 -22.88 -6.27
C PHE A 168 9.57 -23.12 -7.55
N ASP A 169 9.37 -24.30 -8.15
CA ASP A 169 9.89 -24.60 -9.48
C ASP A 169 9.25 -23.69 -10.54
N SER A 170 9.95 -23.47 -11.65
CA SER A 170 9.42 -22.67 -12.77
C SER A 170 8.09 -23.23 -13.28
N GLY A 171 7.19 -22.35 -13.71
CA GLY A 171 5.84 -22.73 -14.15
C GLY A 171 4.79 -22.72 -13.05
N TYR A 172 5.12 -22.16 -11.87
CA TYR A 172 4.13 -21.88 -10.83
C TYR A 172 3.10 -20.84 -11.31
N GLY A 173 1.86 -20.97 -10.83
CA GLY A 173 0.83 -19.94 -10.91
C GLY A 173 0.80 -19.11 -9.63
N PHE A 174 0.40 -17.84 -9.75
CA PHE A 174 0.22 -16.93 -8.63
C PHE A 174 -1.03 -16.08 -8.89
N SER A 175 -1.95 -16.04 -7.94
CA SER A 175 -3.16 -15.21 -7.99
C SER A 175 -3.35 -14.52 -6.65
N TYR A 176 -3.63 -13.22 -6.67
CA TYR A 176 -4.07 -12.54 -5.46
C TYR A 176 -5.51 -12.96 -5.14
N ASP A 177 -5.75 -13.25 -3.87
CA ASP A 177 -7.09 -13.42 -3.32
C ASP A 177 -7.59 -12.08 -2.76
N TRP A 178 -6.68 -11.31 -2.17
CA TRP A 178 -6.89 -9.95 -1.68
C TRP A 178 -5.54 -9.21 -1.57
N TRP A 179 -5.52 -7.90 -1.79
CA TRP A 179 -4.36 -7.05 -1.49
C TRP A 179 -4.78 -5.64 -1.07
N GLY A 180 -3.95 -4.99 -0.26
CA GLY A 180 -4.16 -3.61 0.13
C GLY A 180 -3.05 -3.02 0.99
N TRP A 181 -2.81 -1.73 0.82
CA TRP A 181 -1.86 -0.92 1.58
C TRP A 181 -2.49 0.40 1.99
N ILE A 182 -2.10 0.87 3.17
CA ILE A 182 -2.42 2.19 3.69
C ILE A 182 -1.13 2.96 4.00
N TYR A 183 -1.09 4.21 3.55
CA TYR A 183 0.04 5.11 3.63
C TYR A 183 -0.34 6.30 4.50
N HIS A 184 0.61 6.73 5.32
CA HIS A 184 0.42 7.79 6.30
C HIS A 184 1.56 8.82 6.19
N ALA A 185 1.26 9.98 5.61
CA ALA A 185 2.20 11.10 5.39
C ALA A 185 2.08 12.21 6.46
N GLY A 186 1.63 11.85 7.68
CA GLY A 186 1.41 12.80 8.75
C GLY A 186 0.37 13.86 8.40
N ASN A 187 0.80 15.13 8.33
CA ASN A 187 -0.08 16.25 8.01
C ASN A 187 -0.39 16.37 6.50
N ASN A 188 0.34 15.63 5.66
CA ASN A 188 0.17 15.63 4.20
C ASN A 188 -0.84 14.57 3.74
N GLY A 189 -1.61 13.98 4.66
CA GLY A 189 -2.72 13.09 4.34
C GLY A 189 -2.43 11.60 4.49
N SER A 190 -3.32 10.81 3.92
CA SER A 190 -3.25 9.35 3.95
C SER A 190 -3.91 8.79 2.71
N TRP A 191 -3.32 7.75 2.16
CA TRP A 191 -3.80 7.11 0.94
C TRP A 191 -4.00 5.61 1.18
N VAL A 192 -5.08 5.08 0.64
CA VAL A 192 -5.39 3.64 0.62
C VAL A 192 -5.39 3.19 -0.82
N ASN A 193 -4.60 2.16 -1.10
CA ASN A 193 -4.56 1.46 -2.38
C ASN A 193 -4.92 -0.01 -2.14
N SER A 194 -6.06 -0.49 -2.65
CA SER A 194 -6.52 -1.85 -2.38
C SER A 194 -7.36 -2.46 -3.51
N SER A 195 -7.47 -3.80 -3.50
CA SER A 195 -8.38 -4.51 -4.41
C SER A 195 -9.85 -4.15 -4.23
N ASP A 196 -10.22 -3.61 -3.07
CA ASP A 196 -11.60 -3.20 -2.75
C ASP A 196 -11.90 -1.75 -3.14
N GLY A 197 -10.88 -1.04 -3.64
CA GLY A 197 -10.95 0.36 -4.04
C GLY A 197 -9.91 1.22 -3.35
N ASN A 198 -9.69 2.37 -3.94
CA ASN A 198 -8.69 3.33 -3.51
C ASN A 198 -9.38 4.56 -2.91
N SER A 199 -8.70 5.22 -1.96
CA SER A 199 -9.24 6.43 -1.34
C SER A 199 -8.14 7.29 -0.72
N GLY A 200 -8.41 8.59 -0.64
CA GLY A 200 -7.44 9.56 -0.12
C GLY A 200 -6.37 9.95 -1.12
N ASP A 201 -5.40 10.69 -0.61
CA ASP A 201 -4.20 11.11 -1.33
C ASP A 201 -3.14 11.60 -0.34
N ILE A 202 -1.94 11.85 -0.84
CA ILE A 202 -0.79 12.44 -0.15
C ILE A 202 -0.29 13.65 -0.95
N PHE A 203 -0.40 14.88 -0.43
CA PHE A 203 0.14 16.13 -1.00
C PHE A 203 -0.07 17.32 -0.03
#